data_AF-A0A7Z7KA88-F1
#
_entry.id   AF-A0A7Z7KA88-F1
#
_cell.length_a   1.000
_cell.length_b   1.000
_cell.length_c   1.000
_cell.angle_alpha   90.00
_cell.angle_beta   90.00
_cell.angle_gamma   90.00
#
_symmetry.space_group_name_H-M   'P 1'
#
loop_
_entity.id
_entity.type
_entity.pdbx_description
1 polymer ?
#
loop_
_entity_poly.entity_id
_entity_poly.type
_entity_poly.pdbx_seq_one_letter_code
_entity_poly.pdbx_strand_id
1 'polypeptide(L)'
;MIIQKYADEWSTKLKYSSKIVGIVRNILNHAVKFQYITSNPSAPVSAPKIQRTINKKKDYYNKDELKEFVQLVYNTDDINIIATFRLLAFTGLRKGEMLALTWKDYRNGTLDVNKAITRDIAGEHIGPQKISQATD
;
A
#
# COMPACT_ATOMS: atom_id res chain seq x y z
N MET A 1 23.72 -4.61 23.37
CA MET A 1 24.03 -4.73 21.93
C MET A 1 23.64 -3.44 21.21
N ILE A 2 24.52 -2.85 20.40
CA ILE A 2 24.33 -1.50 19.82
C ILE A 2 23.08 -1.43 18.91
N ILE A 3 22.85 -2.44 18.07
CA ILE A 3 21.74 -2.45 17.11
C ILE A 3 20.38 -2.51 17.82
N GLN A 4 20.26 -3.26 18.93
CA GLN A 4 19.03 -3.29 19.73
C GLN A 4 18.72 -1.91 20.33
N LYS A 5 19.74 -1.21 20.85
CA LYS A 5 19.57 0.15 21.39
C LYS A 5 18.97 1.11 20.36
N TYR A 6 19.48 1.08 19.12
CA TYR A 6 18.92 1.88 18.04
C TYR A 6 17.52 1.43 17.60
N ALA A 7 17.26 0.12 17.55
CA ALA A 7 15.94 -0.41 17.22
C ALA A 7 14.87 0.06 18.23
N ASP A 8 15.21 0.04 19.52
CA ASP A 8 14.32 0.50 20.60
C ASP A 8 14.12 2.02 20.54
N GLU A 9 15.19 2.79 20.34
CA GLU A 9 15.10 4.26 20.18
C GLU A 9 14.20 4.64 18.98
N TRP A 10 14.45 4.04 17.82
CA TRP A 10 13.66 4.30 16.61
C TRP A 10 12.20 3.90 16.78
N SER A 11 11.91 2.85 17.56
CA SER A 11 10.54 2.41 17.82
C SER A 11 9.66 3.47 18.45
N THR A 12 10.27 4.40 19.20
CA THR A 12 9.58 5.53 19.84
C THR A 12 9.50 6.76 18.94
N LYS A 13 10.50 6.99 18.09
CA LYS A 13 10.64 8.20 17.28
C LYS A 13 10.04 8.08 15.87
N LEU A 14 10.01 6.87 15.30
CA LEU A 14 9.73 6.65 13.89
C LEU A 14 8.53 5.72 13.68
N LYS A 15 7.57 6.18 12.86
CA LYS A 15 6.39 5.40 12.44
C LYS A 15 6.76 4.09 11.73
N TYR A 16 7.84 4.09 10.96
CA TYR A 16 8.29 2.96 10.15
C TYR A 16 9.59 2.33 10.67
N SER A 17 9.87 2.45 11.97
CA SER A 17 11.07 1.89 12.63
C SER A 17 11.32 0.42 12.30
N SER A 18 10.30 -0.44 12.36
CA SER A 18 10.45 -1.86 12.02
C SER A 18 10.84 -2.09 10.55
N LYS A 19 10.38 -1.22 9.64
CA LYS A 19 10.78 -1.29 8.22
C LYS A 19 12.27 -0.98 8.08
N ILE A 20 12.76 0.04 8.79
CA ILE A 20 14.18 0.41 8.79
C ILE A 20 15.04 -0.73 9.35
N VAL A 21 14.64 -1.31 10.50
CA VAL A 21 15.35 -2.47 11.09
C VAL A 21 15.35 -3.66 10.11
N GLY A 22 14.24 -3.91 9.41
CA GLY A 22 14.17 -4.93 8.36
C GLY A 22 15.13 -4.67 7.19
N ILE A 23 15.24 -3.42 6.74
CA ILE A 23 16.18 -3.03 5.68
C ILE A 23 17.63 -3.27 6.14
N VAL A 24 17.99 -2.82 7.35
CA VAL A 24 19.34 -3.05 7.91
C VAL A 24 19.66 -4.54 7.99
N ARG A 25 18.71 -5.34 8.47
CA ARG A 25 18.87 -6.80 8.53
C ARG A 25 19.10 -7.41 7.15
N ASN A 26 18.36 -6.97 6.13
CA ASN A 26 18.53 -7.45 4.76
C ASN A 26 19.88 -7.06 4.16
N ILE A 27 20.34 -5.83 4.37
CA ILE A 27 21.67 -5.38 3.92
C ILE A 27 22.76 -6.25 4.56
N LEU A 28 22.67 -6.51 5.86
CA LEU A 28 23.64 -7.34 6.58
C LEU A 28 23.57 -8.82 6.16
N ASN A 29 22.38 -9.34 5.86
CA ASN A 29 22.24 -10.68 5.25
C ASN A 29 22.95 -10.74 3.89
N HIS A 30 22.83 -9.71 3.06
CA HIS A 30 23.58 -9.61 1.82
C HIS A 30 25.09 -9.56 2.07
N ALA A 31 25.56 -8.80 3.06
CA ALA A 31 26.98 -8.75 3.40
C ALA A 31 27.54 -10.13 3.83
N VAL A 32 26.76 -10.93 4.57
CA VAL A 32 27.11 -12.32 4.89
C VAL A 32 27.17 -13.18 3.62
N LYS A 33 26.17 -13.05 2.74
CA LYS A 33 26.11 -13.80 1.46
C LYS A 33 27.32 -13.55 0.58
N PHE A 34 27.81 -12.31 0.55
CA PHE A 34 29.03 -11.92 -0.17
C PHE A 34 30.32 -12.09 0.65
N GLN A 35 30.23 -12.73 1.83
CA GLN A 35 31.38 -13.04 2.70
C GLN A 35 32.17 -11.81 3.18
N TYR A 36 31.58 -10.61 3.16
CA TYR A 36 32.19 -9.42 3.76
C TYR A 36 32.21 -9.48 5.29
N ILE A 37 31.27 -10.21 5.88
CA ILE A 37 31.19 -10.51 7.31
C ILE A 37 30.81 -11.98 7.51
N THR A 38 31.22 -12.56 8.63
CA THR A 38 31.01 -14.00 8.92
C THR A 38 29.60 -14.32 9.38
N SER A 39 28.90 -13.37 10.00
CA SER A 39 27.55 -13.54 10.54
C SER A 39 26.80 -12.21 10.58
N ASN A 40 25.47 -12.26 10.59
CA ASN A 40 24.66 -11.05 10.64
C ASN A 40 24.51 -10.57 12.10
N PRO A 41 25.12 -9.43 12.50
CA PRO A 41 25.04 -8.93 13.87
C PRO A 41 23.63 -8.46 14.27
N SER A 42 22.73 -8.28 13.30
CA SER A 42 21.32 -7.94 13.54
C SER A 42 20.41 -9.16 13.69
N ALA A 43 20.90 -10.39 13.46
CA ALA A 43 20.09 -11.60 13.61
C ALA A 43 19.45 -11.74 15.00
N PRO A 44 20.16 -11.53 16.13
CA PRO A 44 19.57 -11.64 17.47
C PRO A 44 18.75 -10.43 17.91
N VAL A 45 18.59 -9.40 17.07
CA VAL A 45 17.78 -8.22 17.40
C VAL A 45 16.31 -8.61 17.45
N SER A 46 15.67 -8.40 18.61
CA SER A 46 14.23 -8.59 18.76
C SER A 46 13.49 -7.48 18.03
N ALA A 47 12.35 -7.81 17.43
CA ALA A 47 11.48 -6.79 16.85
C ALA A 47 11.07 -5.81 17.96
N PRO A 48 11.39 -4.51 17.85
CA PRO A 48 11.02 -3.58 18.89
C PRO A 48 9.50 -3.48 18.95
N LYS A 49 8.95 -3.40 20.17
CA LYS A 49 7.51 -3.15 20.35
C LYS A 49 7.23 -1.75 19.83
N ILE A 50 6.68 -1.66 18.61
CA ILE A 50 6.24 -0.38 18.06
C ILE A 50 5.17 0.16 19.00
N GLN A 51 5.48 1.25 19.70
CA GLN A 51 4.48 2.03 20.40
C GLN A 51 3.69 2.77 19.32
N ARG A 52 2.82 2.04 18.64
CA ARG A 52 1.86 2.64 17.72
C ARG A 52 0.99 3.52 18.59
N THR A 53 1.18 4.84 18.49
CA THR A 53 0.10 5.76 18.81
C THR A 53 -1.04 5.33 17.90
N ILE A 54 -1.99 4.57 18.44
CA ILE A 54 -3.18 4.19 17.70
C ILE A 54 -3.83 5.51 17.39
N ASN A 55 -3.67 5.97 16.14
CA ASN A 55 -4.37 7.15 15.69
C ASN A 55 -5.84 6.73 15.71
N LYS A 56 -6.57 7.12 16.76
CA LYS A 56 -8.00 6.83 16.91
C LYS A 56 -8.85 7.58 15.89
N LYS A 57 -8.23 8.34 14.98
CA LYS A 57 -8.94 8.93 13.85
C LYS A 57 -9.53 7.80 13.00
N LYS A 58 -10.83 7.94 12.78
CA LYS A 58 -11.63 7.08 11.92
C LYS A 58 -11.22 7.37 10.48
N ASP A 59 -10.39 6.50 9.90
CA ASP A 59 -9.87 6.65 8.54
C ASP A 59 -10.84 6.06 7.47
N TYR A 60 -12.14 5.99 7.78
CA TYR A 60 -13.15 5.40 6.90
C TYR A 60 -14.52 6.04 7.10
N TYR A 61 -15.30 6.10 6.01
CA TYR A 61 -16.69 6.53 6.06
C TYR A 61 -17.60 5.40 6.58
N ASN A 62 -18.53 5.74 7.46
CA ASN A 62 -19.70 4.91 7.70
C ASN A 62 -20.74 5.11 6.57
N LYS A 63 -21.84 4.38 6.65
CA LYS A 63 -22.89 4.40 5.61
C LYS A 63 -23.46 5.79 5.36
N ASP A 64 -23.69 6.58 6.39
CA ASP A 64 -24.35 7.87 6.26
C ASP A 64 -23.36 8.96 5.82
N GLU A 65 -22.12 8.93 6.32
CA GLU A 65 -21.01 9.77 5.84
C GLU A 65 -20.72 9.51 4.34
N LEU A 66 -20.78 8.24 3.89
CA LEU A 66 -20.60 7.91 2.48
C LEU A 66 -21.74 8.44 1.61
N LYS A 67 -22.99 8.35 2.09
CA LYS A 67 -24.14 8.93 1.36
C LYS A 67 -23.99 10.44 1.23
N GLU A 68 -23.62 11.12 2.31
CA GLU A 68 -23.38 12.57 2.32
C GLU A 68 -22.26 12.93 1.33
N PHE A 69 -21.14 12.21 1.37
CA PHE A 69 -20.04 12.39 0.43
C PHE A 69 -20.48 12.24 -1.03
N VAL A 70 -21.28 11.21 -1.34
CA VAL A 70 -21.79 10.99 -2.70
C VAL A 70 -22.74 12.11 -3.14
N GLN A 71 -23.54 12.69 -2.23
CA GLN A 71 -24.35 13.88 -2.55
C GLN A 71 -23.49 15.09 -2.87
N LEU A 72 -22.41 15.33 -2.10
CA LEU A 72 -21.46 16.40 -2.38
C LEU A 72 -20.77 16.20 -3.74
N VAL A 73 -20.46 14.96 -4.10
CA VAL A 73 -19.95 14.60 -5.43
C VAL A 73 -20.95 14.94 -6.54
N TYR A 74 -22.25 14.65 -6.36
CA TYR A 74 -23.24 15.03 -7.38
C TYR A 74 -23.38 16.55 -7.54
N ASN A 75 -23.12 17.32 -6.48
CA ASN A 75 -23.16 18.78 -6.53
C ASN A 75 -21.97 19.41 -7.26
N THR A 76 -20.95 18.64 -7.68
CA THR A 76 -19.82 19.19 -8.44
C THR A 76 -20.14 19.46 -9.91
N ASP A 77 -21.24 18.90 -10.42
CA ASP A 77 -21.65 18.96 -11.85
C ASP A 77 -20.55 18.52 -12.84
N ASP A 78 -19.59 17.73 -12.37
CA ASP A 78 -18.49 17.18 -13.17
C ASP A 78 -18.70 15.68 -13.34
N ILE A 79 -19.06 15.28 -14.55
CA ILE A 79 -19.33 13.88 -14.88
C ILE A 79 -18.14 12.96 -14.61
N ASN A 80 -16.90 13.43 -14.72
CA ASN A 80 -15.72 12.62 -14.46
C ASN A 80 -15.57 12.34 -12.96
N ILE A 81 -15.79 13.35 -12.13
CA ILE A 81 -15.77 13.22 -10.66
C ILE A 81 -16.91 12.30 -10.21
N ILE A 82 -18.12 12.55 -10.73
CA ILE A 82 -19.32 11.78 -10.42
C ILE A 82 -19.13 10.31 -10.80
N ALA A 83 -18.72 10.01 -12.04
CA ALA A 83 -18.51 8.65 -12.50
C ALA A 83 -17.41 7.94 -11.68
N THR A 84 -16.30 8.63 -11.40
CA THR A 84 -15.17 8.10 -10.62
C THR A 84 -15.61 7.67 -9.22
N PHE A 85 -16.18 8.58 -8.45
CA PHE A 85 -16.51 8.29 -7.05
C PHE A 85 -17.72 7.38 -6.91
N ARG A 86 -18.69 7.46 -7.83
CA ARG A 86 -19.79 6.49 -7.90
C ARG A 86 -19.23 5.09 -8.18
N LEU A 87 -18.36 4.93 -9.17
CA LEU A 87 -17.79 3.62 -9.47
C LEU A 87 -17.04 3.06 -8.26
N LEU A 88 -16.19 3.85 -7.60
CA LEU A 88 -15.46 3.45 -6.40
C LEU A 88 -16.37 3.06 -5.24
N ALA A 89 -17.43 3.83 -4.97
CA ALA A 89 -18.35 3.60 -3.86
C ALA A 89 -19.12 2.27 -3.99
N PHE A 90 -19.42 1.84 -5.22
CA PHE A 90 -20.21 0.62 -5.47
C PHE A 90 -19.37 -0.62 -5.74
N THR A 91 -18.16 -0.47 -6.31
CA THR A 91 -17.33 -1.62 -6.71
C THR A 91 -16.14 -1.90 -5.78
N GLY A 92 -15.70 -0.91 -5.00
CA GLY A 92 -14.54 -1.05 -4.12
C GLY A 92 -13.20 -1.18 -4.86
N LEU A 93 -13.12 -0.81 -6.14
CA LEU A 93 -11.90 -0.82 -6.93
C LEU A 93 -10.78 0.00 -6.27
N ARG A 94 -9.54 -0.44 -6.42
CA ARG A 94 -8.38 0.41 -6.10
C ARG A 94 -8.23 1.47 -7.19
N LYS A 95 -7.74 2.67 -6.83
CA LYS A 95 -7.50 3.78 -7.78
C LYS A 95 -6.75 3.33 -9.05
N GLY A 96 -5.68 2.55 -8.90
CA GLY A 96 -4.90 2.06 -10.05
C GLY A 96 -5.68 1.09 -10.95
N GLU A 97 -6.56 0.27 -10.38
CA GLU A 97 -7.41 -0.65 -11.14
C GLU A 97 -8.46 0.11 -11.94
N MET A 98 -9.14 1.07 -11.30
CA MET A 98 -10.12 1.94 -11.94
C MET A 98 -9.52 2.73 -13.12
N LEU A 99 -8.35 3.33 -12.93
CA LEU A 99 -7.68 4.10 -13.97
C LEU A 99 -7.19 3.24 -15.15
N ALA A 100 -7.08 1.93 -14.98
CA ALA A 100 -6.66 1.01 -16.03
C ALA A 100 -7.84 0.39 -16.80
N LEU A 101 -9.09 0.64 -16.38
CA LEU A 101 -10.28 0.08 -17.03
C LEU A 101 -10.42 0.57 -18.47
N THR A 102 -10.85 -0.34 -19.34
CA THR A 102 -11.22 -0.05 -20.72
C THR A 102 -12.62 -0.58 -21.02
N TRP A 103 -13.26 -0.11 -22.09
CA TRP A 103 -14.58 -0.58 -22.48
C TRP A 103 -14.66 -2.10 -22.74
N LYS A 104 -13.54 -2.75 -23.08
CA LYS A 104 -13.47 -4.21 -23.29
C LYS A 104 -13.64 -5.02 -22.00
N ASP A 105 -13.42 -4.38 -20.85
CA ASP A 105 -13.52 -4.98 -19.52
C ASP A 105 -14.95 -4.94 -18.97
N TYR A 106 -15.88 -4.25 -19.64
CA TYR A 106 -17.29 -4.24 -19.25
C TYR A 106 -18.11 -5.21 -20.10
N ARG A 107 -18.82 -6.14 -19.43
CA ARG A 107 -19.68 -7.13 -20.09
C ARG A 107 -20.91 -7.41 -19.25
N ASN A 108 -22.09 -7.15 -19.82
CA ASN A 108 -23.40 -7.50 -19.23
C ASN A 108 -23.54 -7.12 -17.74
N GLY A 109 -23.21 -5.87 -17.39
CA GLY A 109 -23.30 -5.39 -16.00
C GLY A 109 -22.15 -5.82 -15.08
N THR A 110 -21.15 -6.54 -15.61
CA THR A 110 -19.96 -7.01 -14.89
C THR A 110 -18.72 -6.28 -15.37
N LEU A 111 -17.81 -5.97 -14.44
CA LEU A 111 -16.49 -5.38 -14.73
C LEU A 111 -15.39 -6.39 -14.45
N ASP A 112 -14.62 -6.74 -15.47
CA ASP A 112 -13.43 -7.60 -15.36
C ASP A 112 -12.22 -6.77 -14.96
N VAL A 113 -11.82 -6.88 -13.70
CA VAL A 113 -10.67 -6.18 -13.16
C VAL A 113 -9.44 -7.09 -13.30
N ASN A 114 -8.63 -6.86 -14.34
CA ASN A 114 -7.47 -7.71 -14.66
C ASN A 114 -6.12 -6.96 -14.75
N LYS A 115 -6.15 -5.63 -14.67
CA LYS A 115 -4.99 -4.75 -14.82
C LYS A 115 -5.06 -3.57 -13.86
N ALA A 116 -3.93 -2.92 -13.64
CA ALA A 116 -3.83 -1.70 -12.84
C ALA A 116 -2.72 -0.78 -13.36
N ILE A 117 -2.91 0.53 -13.24
CA ILE A 117 -1.85 1.51 -13.44
C ILE A 117 -0.79 1.31 -12.35
N THR A 118 0.43 1.05 -12.81
CA THR A 118 1.61 0.87 -11.98
C THR A 118 2.63 1.95 -12.37
N ARG A 119 3.48 2.33 -11.42
CA ARG A 119 4.57 3.28 -11.67
C ARG A 119 5.90 2.59 -11.41
N ASP A 120 6.78 2.62 -12.40
CA ASP A 120 8.16 2.18 -12.30
C ASP A 120 9.12 3.37 -12.47
N ILE A 121 10.41 3.07 -12.64
CA ILE A 121 11.46 4.06 -12.88
C ILE A 121 11.31 4.77 -14.25
N ALA A 122 10.61 4.17 -15.21
CA ALA A 122 10.41 4.70 -16.56
C ALA A 122 9.13 5.55 -16.68
N GLY A 123 8.16 5.37 -15.77
CA GLY A 123 6.96 6.17 -15.71
C GLY A 123 5.74 5.36 -15.28
N GLU A 124 4.56 5.81 -15.69
CA GLU A 124 3.32 5.08 -15.47
C GLU A 124 3.04 4.14 -16.64
N HIS A 125 2.70 2.89 -16.35
CA HIS A 125 2.30 1.92 -17.34
C HIS A 125 1.15 1.04 -16.80
N ILE A 126 0.40 0.42 -17.71
CA ILE A 126 -0.62 -0.57 -17.34
C ILE A 126 0.09 -1.91 -17.13
N GLY A 127 0.03 -2.43 -15.91
CA GLY A 127 0.58 -3.72 -15.53
C GLY A 127 -0.50 -4.72 -15.14
N PRO A 128 -0.17 -6.03 -15.11
CA PRO A 128 -1.06 -7.03 -14.54
C PRO A 128 -1.26 -6.75 -13.05
N GLN A 129 -2.39 -7.20 -12.50
CA GLN A 129 -2.60 -7.10 -11.06
C GLN A 129 -1.56 -7.93 -10.31
N LYS A 130 -1.05 -7.36 -9.22
CA LYS A 130 -0.05 -7.99 -8.34
C LYS A 130 -0.47 -9.38 -7.81
N ILE A 131 -1.77 -9.70 -7.85
CA ILE A 131 -2.31 -11.02 -7.44
C ILE A 131 -2.03 -12.10 -8.51
N SER A 132 -1.99 -11.76 -9.80
CA SER A 132 -1.70 -12.74 -10.87
C SER A 132 -0.22 -13.17 -10.91
N GLN A 133 0.70 -12.29 -10.47
CA GLN A 133 2.14 -12.58 -10.46
C GLN A 133 2.59 -13.50 -9.31
N ALA A 134 1.66 -13.98 -8.48
CA ALA A 134 1.94 -14.90 -7.37
C ALA A 134 1.63 -16.37 -7.70
N THR A 135 1.19 -16.66 -8.94
CA THR A 135 0.92 -18.02 -9.41
C THR A 135 1.67 -18.22 -10.72
N ASP A 136 2.97 -18.51 -10.62
CA ASP A 136 3.82 -19.20 -11.60
C ASP A 136 5.17 -19.54 -10.93
#